data_AF-A0A7J7JEN3-F1
#
_entry.id   AF-A0A7J7JEN3-F1
#
_cell.length_a   1.000
_cell.length_b   1.000
_cell.length_c   1.000
_cell.angle_alpha   90.00
_cell.angle_beta   90.00
_cell.angle_gamma   90.00
#
_symmetry.space_group_name_H-M   'P 1'
#
loop_
_entity.id
_entity.type
_entity.pdbx_description
1 polymer ?
#
loop_
_entity_poly.entity_id
_entity_poly.type
_entity_poly.pdbx_seq_one_letter_code
_entity_poly.pdbx_strand_id
1 'polypeptide(L)' 'MWYFKYSNYTYLQVFSMTKKRGRALIINNKNFVERPDLCREGSDADVENMSAMLKSLKFEVVTHTDLKSEV' A
#
# COMPACT_ATOMS: atom_id res chain seq x y z
N MET A 1 -22.39 -12.24 -20.52
CA MET A 1 -22.30 -11.22 -19.44
C MET A 1 -22.38 -11.97 -18.13
N TRP A 2 -21.24 -12.29 -17.51
CA TRP A 2 -21.17 -13.17 -16.34
C TRP A 2 -21.18 -12.33 -15.06
N TYR A 3 -22.24 -12.44 -14.26
CA TYR A 3 -22.30 -11.86 -12.91
C TYR A 3 -21.78 -12.87 -11.89
N PHE A 4 -20.63 -12.59 -11.29
CA PHE A 4 -20.17 -13.30 -10.10
C PHE A 4 -20.96 -12.79 -8.88
N LYS A 5 -21.81 -13.64 -8.31
CA LYS A 5 -22.49 -13.40 -7.02
C LYS A 5 -21.46 -13.53 -5.90
N TYR A 6 -20.98 -12.40 -5.39
CA TYR A 6 -20.27 -12.35 -4.11
C TYR A 6 -21.11 -11.57 -3.11
N SER A 7 -21.69 -12.30 -2.14
CA SER A 7 -22.12 -11.82 -0.82
C SER A 7 -23.51 -11.19 -0.64
N ASN A 8 -24.07 -11.41 0.56
CA ASN A 8 -25.39 -10.99 1.05
C ASN A 8 -25.46 -9.51 1.49
N TYR A 9 -24.59 -8.64 0.98
CA TYR A 9 -24.61 -7.22 1.34
C TYR A 9 -25.53 -6.42 0.41
N THR A 10 -26.33 -5.53 1.00
CA THR A 10 -27.13 -4.59 0.21
C THR A 10 -26.21 -3.55 -0.45
N TYR A 11 -26.57 -3.09 -1.66
CA TYR A 11 -25.75 -2.14 -2.45
C TYR A 11 -25.40 -0.84 -1.72
N LEU A 12 -26.18 -0.44 -0.72
CA LEU A 12 -25.96 0.76 0.09
C LEU A 12 -24.88 0.58 1.18
N GLN A 13 -24.45 -0.66 1.44
CA GLN A 13 -23.43 -0.99 2.45
C GLN A 13 -22.03 -1.21 1.85
N VAL A 14 -21.90 -1.11 0.52
CA VAL A 14 -20.65 -1.36 -0.20
C VAL A 14 -20.15 -0.05 -0.81
N PHE A 15 -18.92 0.34 -0.47
CA PHE A 15 -18.27 1.48 -1.12
C PHE A 15 -18.17 1.24 -2.63
N SER A 16 -18.49 2.28 -3.41
CA SER A 16 -18.41 2.21 -4.87
C SER A 16 -16.95 2.12 -5.34
N MET A 17 -16.49 0.89 -5.60
CA MET A 17 -15.13 0.60 -6.11
C MET A 17 -15.04 0.52 -7.65
N THR A 18 -16.02 1.10 -8.36
CA THR A 18 -16.13 1.05 -9.84
C THR A 18 -15.14 1.96 -10.57
N LYS A 19 -14.56 2.94 -9.88
CA LYS A 19 -13.52 3.84 -10.40
C LYS A 19 -12.12 3.26 -10.14
N LYS A 20 -11.07 3.97 -10.58
CA LYS A 20 -9.69 3.64 -10.19
C LYS A 20 -9.61 3.45 -8.67
N ARG A 21 -8.89 2.41 -8.23
CA ARG A 21 -8.79 2.02 -6.81
C ARG A 21 -8.26 3.14 -5.91
N GLY A 22 -7.42 4.00 -6.47
CA GLY A 22 -6.75 5.11 -5.80
C GLY A 22 -5.23 4.94 -5.78
N ARG A 23 -4.56 5.83 -5.06
CA ARG A 23 -3.12 5.75 -4.80
C ARG A 23 -2.85 4.99 -3.52
N ALA A 24 -1.75 4.25 -3.49
CA ALA A 24 -1.21 3.65 -2.27
C ALA A 24 0.21 4.17 -2.06
N LEU A 25 0.43 4.88 -0.95
CA LEU A 25 1.72 5.44 -0.58
C LEU A 25 2.42 4.48 0.38
N ILE A 26 3.59 3.98 0.00
CA ILE A 26 4.46 3.18 0.85
C ILE A 26 5.60 4.07 1.32
N ILE A 27 5.77 4.20 2.63
CA ILE A 27 6.90 4.91 3.24
C ILE A 27 7.77 3.85 3.91
N ASN A 28 8.95 3.61 3.35
CA ASN A 28 9.92 2.69 3.90
C ASN A 28 11.06 3.44 4.59
N ASN A 29 10.94 3.64 5.91
CA ASN A 29 12.06 4.14 6.70
C ASN A 29 12.90 2.96 7.16
N LYS A 30 14.01 2.76 6.46
CA LYS A 30 15.00 1.70 6.69
C LYS A 30 16.16 2.21 7.53
N ASN A 31 16.67 3.40 7.21
CA ASN A 31 17.81 4.04 7.86
C ASN A 31 17.36 5.27 8.65
N PHE A 32 18.00 5.50 9.81
CA PHE A 32 17.66 6.61 10.71
C PHE A 32 18.89 7.49 10.97
N VAL A 33 18.79 8.77 10.60
CA VAL A 33 19.93 9.70 10.71
C VAL A 33 20.39 9.89 12.16
N GLU A 34 19.45 10.00 13.10
CA GLU A 34 19.76 10.19 14.54
C GLU A 34 20.25 8.90 15.21
N ARG A 35 20.00 7.75 14.59
CA ARG A 35 20.31 6.42 15.11
C ARG A 35 20.88 5.54 13.99
N PRO A 36 22.11 5.84 13.50
CA PRO A 36 22.72 5.13 12.39
C PRO A 36 23.08 3.67 12.74
N ASP A 37 23.07 3.32 14.03
CA ASP A 37 23.18 1.97 14.56
C ASP A 37 21.93 1.11 14.30
N LEU A 38 20.77 1.76 14.07
CA LEU A 38 19.51 1.09 13.84
C LEU A 38 19.23 1.02 12.34
N CYS A 39 19.10 -0.20 11.83
CA CYS A 39 18.68 -0.48 10.46
C CYS A 39 17.52 -1.48 10.49
N ARG A 40 16.45 -1.21 9.75
CA ARG A 40 15.35 -2.16 9.56
C ARG A 40 15.66 -3.09 8.39
N GLU A 41 16.62 -3.99 8.61
CA GLU A 41 16.94 -5.03 7.65
C GLU A 41 15.70 -5.89 7.33
N GLY A 42 15.56 -6.26 6.06
CA GLY A 42 14.36 -6.96 5.55
C GLY A 42 13.20 -6.06 5.15
N SER A 43 13.21 -4.77 5.52
CA SER A 43 12.11 -3.85 5.14
C SER A 43 11.94 -3.69 3.62
N ASP A 44 13.01 -3.84 2.84
CA ASP A 44 12.92 -3.81 1.37
C ASP A 44 12.09 -4.99 0.83
N ALA A 45 12.20 -6.18 1.45
CA ALA A 45 11.40 -7.34 1.08
C ALA A 45 9.91 -7.12 1.41
N ASP A 46 9.61 -6.43 2.53
CA ASP A 46 8.24 -6.01 2.85
C ASP A 46 7.69 -5.05 1.80
N VAL A 47 8.50 -4.08 1.34
CA VAL A 47 8.11 -3.13 0.28
C VAL A 47 7.81 -3.84 -1.02
N GLU A 48 8.65 -4.79 -1.44
CA GLU A 48 8.45 -5.55 -2.67
C GLU A 48 7.15 -6.35 -2.62
N ASN A 49 6.94 -7.10 -1.54
CA ASN A 49 5.73 -7.90 -1.34
C ASN A 49 4.47 -7.03 -1.29
N MET A 50 4.51 -5.92 -0.55
CA MET A 50 3.38 -5.01 -0.40
C MET A 50 3.07 -4.29 -1.70
N SER A 51 4.09 -3.84 -2.44
CA SER A 51 3.94 -3.20 -3.74
C SER A 51 3.32 -4.15 -4.77
N ALA A 52 3.78 -5.41 -4.82
CA ALA A 52 3.21 -6.43 -5.69
C ALA A 52 1.74 -6.69 -5.37
N MET A 53 1.41 -6.87 -4.09
CA MET A 53 0.04 -7.07 -3.63
C MET A 53 -0.88 -5.89 -3.96
N LEU A 54 -0.47 -4.65 -3.68
CA LEU A 54 -1.28 -3.45 -3.95
C LEU A 54 -1.47 -3.19 -5.45
N LYS A 55 -0.44 -3.43 -6.26
CA LYS A 55 -0.55 -3.38 -7.73
C LYS A 55 -1.52 -4.44 -8.26
N SER A 56 -1.52 -5.64 -7.68
CA SER A 56 -2.51 -6.69 -8.05
C SER A 56 -3.95 -6.24 -7.77
N LEU A 57 -4.16 -5.48 -6.69
CA LEU A 57 -5.42 -4.85 -6.31
C LEU A 57 -5.75 -3.58 -7.11
N LYS A 58 -4.96 -3.26 -8.14
CA LYS A 58 -5.13 -2.12 -9.07
C LYS A 58 -4.96 -0.74 -8.43
N PHE A 59 -4.20 -0.64 -7.34
CA PHE A 59 -3.73 0.65 -6.82
C PHE A 59 -2.58 1.21 -7.65
N GLU A 60 -2.50 2.54 -7.74
CA GLU A 60 -1.33 3.28 -8.19
C GLU A 60 -0.35 3.39 -7.02
N VAL A 61 0.67 2.53 -6.99
CA VAL A 61 1.63 2.47 -5.87
C VAL A 61 2.76 3.48 -6.07
N VAL A 62 2.99 4.30 -5.04
CA VAL A 62 4.11 5.25 -4.93
C VAL A 62 4.91 4.88 -3.69
N THR A 63 6.24 4.79 -3.81
CA THR A 63 7.12 4.42 -2.70
C THR A 63 8.13 5.52 -2.45
N HIS A 64 8.32 5.86 -1.17
CA HIS A 64 9.42 6.71 -0.70
C HIS A 64 10.24 5.97 0.35
N THR A 65 11.53 6.26 0.38
CA THR A 65 12.48 5.64 1.30
C THR A 65 13.13 6.72 2.16
N ASP A 66 13.26 6.45 3.46
CA ASP A 66 13.95 7.29 4.45
C ASP A 66 13.49 8.76 4.44
N LEU A 67 12.17 8.96 4.59
CA LEU A 67 11.60 10.30 4.71
C LEU A 67 11.88 10.89 6.09
N LYS A 68 12.17 12.19 6.11
CA LYS A 68 12.28 12.99 7.33
C LYS A 68 10.90 13.48 7.76
N SER A 69 10.67 13.63 9.05
CA SER A 69 9.51 14.39 9.54
C SER A 69 9.70 15.87 9.18
N GLU A 70 8.60 16.55 8.88
CA GLU A 70 8.60 18.01 8.85
C GLU A 70 8.85 18.53 10.27
N VAL A 71 9.75 19.52 10.39
CA VAL A 71 10.16 20.16 11.65
C VAL A 71 9.45 21.51 11.76
#